data_AF-A0A2N1PKT0-F1
#
_entry.id   AF-A0A2N1PKT0-F1
#
_cell.length_a   1.000
_cell.length_b   1.000
_cell.length_c   1.000
_cell.angle_alpha   90.00
_cell.angle_beta   90.00
_cell.angle_gamma   90.00
#
_symmetry.space_group_name_H-M   'P 1'
#
loop_
_entity.id
_entity.type
_entity.pdbx_description
1 polymer ?
#
loop_
_entity_poly.entity_id
_entity_poly.type
_entity_poly.pdbx_seq_one_letter_code
_entity_poly.pdbx_strand_id
1 'polypeptide(L)'
;MRYAFRTFLPGQFKVLALMVIVMFISATAPVAASLPATAPTADAATAPTADAATAPTADAVTEPAFLNVNPGIRIECGYSEVVALLRILSTASGIGRGSEALAAPFLGSEGIVNDFGAIMKSVNQGFYLLPGEGKASEREFRSTLDALMILASAARDLDEFMFTAQAVIPGKVAVNFRRVLESGLKLYGEIYGPSDTLTELHALKQKRKSDAEGFLAKVESMMVSVVPERAIRVMVVPVIHPGKKSGDEGKSHKFNLRSQSLGTLQILEVVRGGSAVDQLDVLIHEVCHYLFRHSSKMDDLLGRMKTLDQPWGAIAAVYFEEALVTALGNGLAPKYLEFVRKGDKSWYADEMIDGFARALYPDVEELFNNKRILNQDFAVRATELFKNRFPAALSSPAVILKEITIFFQAHSDLKKEMIHIFQRRAGSTSIMVSSPIDHPISREMFMERSGTMIFLLRHDEFDSLKGYDFQWFSDQNFSEKSGNIPMAAGRLENGKGVFVLVFDNLEELDQMVEHLGAMEKIPAEWIRVFRP
;
A
#
# COMPACT_ATOMS: atom_id res chain seq x y z
N MET A 1 -38.94 16.06 -6.22
CA MET A 1 -38.60 14.95 -7.15
C MET A 1 -38.73 15.26 -8.66
N ARG A 2 -39.53 16.24 -9.13
CA ARG A 2 -39.56 16.61 -10.57
C ARG A 2 -38.59 17.74 -11.01
N TYR A 3 -37.80 18.28 -10.08
CA TYR A 3 -36.86 19.39 -10.36
C TYR A 3 -35.38 18.97 -10.46
N ALA A 4 -35.04 17.71 -10.21
CA ALA A 4 -33.67 17.20 -10.18
C ALA A 4 -33.17 16.58 -11.51
N PHE A 5 -33.98 16.62 -12.58
CA PHE A 5 -33.67 15.90 -13.84
C PHE A 5 -33.25 16.79 -15.01
N ARG A 6 -33.02 18.09 -14.81
CA ARG A 6 -32.71 19.04 -15.91
C ARG A 6 -31.24 19.44 -16.05
N THR A 7 -30.33 18.85 -15.28
CA THR A 7 -28.88 19.16 -15.34
C THR A 7 -28.02 17.90 -15.46
N PHE A 8 -28.31 17.04 -16.43
CA PHE A 8 -27.37 16.02 -16.86
C PHE A 8 -26.87 16.36 -18.26
N LEU A 9 -25.57 16.63 -18.37
CA LEU A 9 -24.89 16.75 -19.67
C LEU A 9 -24.86 15.37 -20.35
N PRO A 10 -24.97 15.29 -21.69
CA PRO A 10 -25.05 14.03 -22.45
C PRO A 10 -23.91 13.02 -22.22
N GLY A 11 -22.80 13.42 -21.59
CA GLY A 11 -21.67 12.55 -21.26
C GLY A 11 -21.83 11.71 -19.99
N GLN A 12 -22.68 12.13 -19.04
CA GLN A 12 -22.77 11.46 -17.72
C GLN A 12 -23.62 10.18 -17.74
N PHE A 13 -24.54 10.05 -18.70
CA PHE A 13 -25.29 8.80 -18.93
C PHE A 13 -24.39 7.65 -19.40
N LYS A 14 -23.29 7.94 -20.12
CA LYS A 14 -22.36 6.91 -20.62
C LYS A 14 -21.53 6.29 -19.49
N VAL A 15 -21.17 7.07 -18.47
CA VAL A 15 -20.41 6.60 -17.30
C VAL A 15 -21.27 5.71 -16.41
N LEU A 16 -22.54 6.07 -16.19
CA LEU A 16 -23.47 5.26 -15.40
C LEU A 16 -23.81 3.93 -16.09
N ALA A 17 -24.02 3.94 -17.42
CA ALA A 17 -24.25 2.72 -18.20
C ALA A 17 -23.02 1.81 -18.24
N LEU A 18 -21.81 2.38 -18.29
CA LEU A 18 -20.55 1.63 -18.25
C LEU A 18 -20.33 0.95 -16.88
N MET A 19 -20.67 1.60 -15.77
CA MET A 19 -20.60 0.98 -14.43
C MET A 19 -21.55 -0.22 -14.30
N VAL A 20 -22.76 -0.12 -14.85
CA VAL A 20 -23.72 -1.25 -14.85
C VAL A 20 -23.18 -2.42 -15.70
N ILE A 21 -22.56 -2.15 -16.85
CA ILE A 21 -22.00 -3.20 -17.71
C ILE A 21 -20.79 -3.89 -17.05
N VAL A 22 -19.90 -3.16 -16.38
CA VAL A 22 -18.74 -3.76 -15.66
C VAL A 22 -19.19 -4.60 -14.46
N MET A 23 -20.27 -4.19 -13.77
CA MET A 23 -20.86 -4.99 -12.69
C MET A 23 -21.53 -6.28 -13.19
N PHE A 24 -22.16 -6.26 -14.37
CA PHE A 24 -22.84 -7.45 -14.92
C PHE A 24 -21.90 -8.44 -15.63
N ILE A 25 -20.81 -7.98 -16.26
CA ILE A 25 -19.81 -8.87 -16.89
C ILE A 25 -19.07 -9.72 -15.84
N SER A 26 -18.93 -9.22 -14.60
CA SER A 26 -18.28 -9.96 -13.51
C SER A 26 -19.15 -11.05 -12.86
N ALA A 27 -20.44 -11.15 -13.20
CA ALA A 27 -21.41 -12.01 -12.51
C ALA A 27 -21.83 -13.27 -13.28
N THR A 28 -21.27 -13.55 -14.46
CA THR A 28 -21.69 -14.71 -15.28
C THR A 28 -20.51 -15.56 -15.75
N ALA A 29 -20.09 -16.50 -14.91
CA ALA A 29 -19.39 -17.70 -15.37
C ALA A 29 -20.45 -18.80 -15.62
N PRO A 30 -20.38 -19.57 -16.72
CA PRO A 30 -21.35 -20.62 -16.98
C PRO A 30 -21.09 -21.81 -16.06
N VAL A 31 -22.07 -22.13 -15.21
CA VAL A 31 -22.10 -23.37 -14.43
C VAL A 31 -22.38 -24.53 -15.40
N ALA A 32 -21.45 -25.47 -15.49
CA ALA A 32 -21.64 -26.72 -16.22
C ALA A 32 -22.76 -27.53 -15.55
N ALA A 33 -23.79 -27.88 -16.33
CA ALA A 33 -24.90 -28.70 -15.90
C ALA A 33 -24.42 -30.12 -15.54
N SER A 34 -24.60 -30.52 -14.27
CA SER A 34 -24.54 -31.91 -13.83
C SER A 34 -25.93 -32.56 -13.90
N LEU A 35 -25.97 -33.77 -14.44
CA LEU A 35 -27.15 -34.63 -14.52
C LEU A 35 -27.58 -35.12 -13.12
N PRO A 36 -28.88 -35.36 -12.88
CA PRO A 36 -29.36 -35.77 -11.56
C PRO A 36 -29.15 -37.27 -11.32
N ALA A 37 -28.55 -37.60 -10.17
CA ALA A 37 -28.58 -38.94 -9.61
C ALA A 37 -29.88 -39.16 -8.81
N THR A 38 -30.51 -40.31 -9.05
CA THR A 38 -31.71 -40.81 -8.39
C THR A 38 -31.48 -41.12 -6.91
N ALA A 39 -32.39 -40.67 -6.05
CA ALA A 39 -32.46 -41.06 -4.64
C ALA A 39 -33.31 -42.32 -4.44
N PRO A 40 -33.08 -43.10 -3.36
CA PRO A 40 -34.10 -43.93 -2.76
C PRO A 40 -34.59 -43.35 -1.42
N THR A 41 -35.87 -43.62 -1.17
CA THR A 41 -36.74 -43.20 -0.06
C THR A 41 -36.70 -44.12 1.16
N ALA A 42 -37.19 -43.55 2.28
CA ALA A 42 -37.73 -44.17 3.51
C ALA A 42 -36.66 -44.62 4.55
N ASP A 43 -36.83 -44.48 5.87
CA ASP A 43 -38.04 -44.55 6.68
C ASP A 43 -37.96 -43.80 8.04
N ALA A 44 -39.11 -43.74 8.71
CA ALA A 44 -39.48 -42.89 9.84
C ALA A 44 -39.16 -43.39 11.28
N ALA A 45 -39.39 -42.47 12.23
CA ALA A 45 -39.70 -42.65 13.67
C ALA A 45 -38.50 -42.92 14.62
N THR A 46 -38.35 -42.30 15.79
CA THR A 46 -39.29 -42.09 16.91
C THR A 46 -38.73 -41.04 17.90
N ALA A 47 -39.62 -40.30 18.58
CA ALA A 47 -39.32 -39.51 19.79
C ALA A 47 -39.37 -40.40 21.05
N PRO A 48 -38.79 -39.97 22.20
CA PRO A 48 -39.67 -39.41 23.23
C PRO A 48 -39.07 -38.31 24.15
N THR A 49 -40.01 -37.44 24.58
CA THR A 49 -40.22 -36.67 25.84
C THR A 49 -39.13 -36.45 26.91
N ALA A 50 -38.90 -35.15 27.19
CA ALA A 50 -38.95 -34.40 28.46
C ALA A 50 -38.34 -34.98 29.76
N ASP A 51 -37.48 -34.21 30.45
CA ASP A 51 -37.89 -33.44 31.64
C ASP A 51 -36.82 -32.51 32.24
N ALA A 52 -37.34 -31.56 33.04
CA ALA A 52 -36.74 -30.88 34.20
C ALA A 52 -35.86 -29.61 34.05
N ALA A 53 -36.49 -28.52 34.49
CA ALA A 53 -36.03 -27.20 34.90
C ALA A 53 -34.73 -27.10 35.72
N THR A 54 -33.95 -26.06 35.43
CA THR A 54 -33.11 -25.35 36.42
C THR A 54 -33.09 -23.85 36.08
N ALA A 55 -33.19 -23.02 37.13
CA ALA A 55 -33.30 -21.56 37.08
C ALA A 55 -32.05 -20.85 36.53
N PRO A 56 -32.17 -19.67 35.89
CA PRO A 56 -31.02 -18.91 35.44
C PRO A 56 -30.45 -18.01 36.55
N THR A 57 -29.19 -18.23 36.88
CA THR A 57 -28.35 -17.30 37.65
C THR A 57 -27.64 -16.32 36.70
N ALA A 58 -27.77 -15.03 37.01
CA ALA A 58 -26.86 -13.90 36.77
C ALA A 58 -26.06 -13.85 35.46
N ASP A 59 -26.47 -12.93 34.58
CA ASP A 59 -25.69 -12.09 33.65
C ASP A 59 -24.27 -12.55 33.29
N ALA A 60 -24.19 -13.52 32.38
CA ALA A 60 -23.09 -13.61 31.44
C ALA A 60 -23.50 -12.85 30.17
N VAL A 61 -22.80 -11.74 29.88
CA VAL A 61 -22.86 -11.09 28.56
C VAL A 61 -22.39 -12.12 27.54
N THR A 62 -23.34 -12.76 26.89
CA THR A 62 -23.08 -13.69 25.79
C THR A 62 -22.74 -12.83 24.58
N GLU A 63 -21.45 -12.80 24.23
CA GLU A 63 -21.05 -12.33 22.91
C GLU A 63 -21.81 -13.14 21.85
N PRO A 64 -22.39 -12.48 20.83
CA PRO A 64 -23.17 -13.18 19.82
C PRO A 64 -22.28 -14.21 19.11
N ALA A 65 -22.76 -15.45 19.05
CA ALA A 65 -22.13 -16.52 18.29
C ALA A 65 -22.07 -16.13 16.81
N PHE A 66 -20.90 -15.67 16.35
CA PHE A 66 -20.61 -15.46 14.94
C PHE A 66 -20.43 -16.83 14.25
N LEU A 67 -21.55 -17.46 13.89
CA LEU A 67 -21.60 -18.53 12.90
C LEU A 67 -22.16 -17.94 11.60
N ASN A 68 -21.38 -17.05 10.98
CA ASN A 68 -21.49 -16.80 9.56
C ASN A 68 -20.22 -17.37 8.94
N VAL A 69 -20.36 -18.55 8.32
CA VAL A 69 -19.28 -19.17 7.56
C VAL A 69 -19.08 -18.29 6.33
N ASN A 70 -18.21 -17.29 6.46
CA ASN A 70 -17.83 -16.45 5.34
C ASN A 70 -17.28 -17.39 4.26
N PRO A 71 -17.80 -17.39 3.02
CA PRO A 71 -17.20 -18.16 1.93
C PRO A 71 -15.74 -17.74 1.83
N GLY A 72 -14.85 -18.62 2.29
CA GLY A 72 -13.48 -18.24 2.66
C GLY A 72 -12.72 -17.56 1.52
N ILE A 73 -11.68 -16.79 1.89
CA ILE A 73 -10.77 -16.14 0.95
C ILE A 73 -10.31 -17.15 -0.10
N ARG A 74 -10.52 -16.82 -1.38
CA ARG A 74 -10.05 -17.63 -2.51
C ARG A 74 -8.88 -16.93 -3.19
N ILE A 75 -7.79 -17.66 -3.43
CA ILE A 75 -6.63 -17.14 -4.16
C ILE A 75 -6.65 -17.64 -5.61
N GLU A 76 -6.60 -16.71 -6.55
CA GLU A 76 -6.47 -16.97 -7.98
C GLU A 76 -5.13 -16.49 -8.51
N CYS A 77 -4.13 -17.37 -8.51
CA CYS A 77 -2.88 -17.07 -9.21
C CYS A 77 -3.05 -17.21 -10.73
N GLY A 78 -2.53 -16.24 -11.47
CA GLY A 78 -2.57 -16.20 -12.92
C GLY A 78 -1.38 -15.42 -13.49
N TYR A 79 -1.38 -15.36 -14.81
CA TYR A 79 -0.40 -14.62 -15.60
C TYR A 79 -1.10 -13.93 -16.76
N SER A 80 -0.66 -12.72 -17.07
CA SER A 80 -1.10 -11.95 -18.21
C SER A 80 0.12 -11.21 -18.78
N GLU A 81 0.46 -11.49 -20.03
CA GLU A 81 1.53 -10.78 -20.75
C GLU A 81 1.26 -9.28 -20.79
N VAL A 82 -0.02 -8.89 -20.88
CA VAL A 82 -0.44 -7.49 -20.88
C VAL A 82 -0.17 -6.86 -19.51
N VAL A 83 -0.52 -7.52 -18.39
CA VAL A 83 -0.19 -7.01 -17.04
C VAL A 83 1.32 -6.87 -16.87
N ALA A 84 2.08 -7.89 -17.27
CA ALA A 84 3.54 -7.86 -17.21
C ALA A 84 4.11 -6.70 -18.03
N LEU A 85 3.64 -6.51 -19.26
CA LEU A 85 4.09 -5.43 -20.13
C LEU A 85 3.72 -4.05 -19.59
N LEU A 86 2.49 -3.85 -19.10
CA LEU A 86 2.07 -2.58 -18.49
C LEU A 86 2.95 -2.26 -17.27
N ARG A 87 3.33 -3.28 -16.49
CA ARG A 87 4.20 -3.14 -15.32
C ARG A 87 5.63 -2.75 -15.72
N ILE A 88 6.16 -3.36 -16.78
CA ILE A 88 7.47 -3.02 -17.35
C ILE A 88 7.46 -1.58 -17.88
N LEU A 89 6.53 -1.25 -18.77
CA LEU A 89 6.49 0.06 -19.43
C LEU A 89 6.24 1.20 -18.44
N SER A 90 5.37 1.00 -17.45
CA SER A 90 5.15 2.00 -16.40
C SER A 90 6.39 2.23 -15.56
N THR A 91 7.14 1.18 -15.23
CA THR A 91 8.40 1.30 -14.48
C THR A 91 9.49 1.99 -15.31
N ALA A 92 9.68 1.56 -16.56
CA ALA A 92 10.67 2.13 -17.47
C ALA A 92 10.40 3.61 -17.81
N SER A 93 9.13 4.01 -17.87
CA SER A 93 8.73 5.41 -18.12
C SER A 93 8.74 6.30 -16.86
N GLY A 94 9.08 5.74 -15.69
CA GLY A 94 9.09 6.46 -14.41
C GLY A 94 7.69 6.80 -13.86
N ILE A 95 6.63 6.19 -14.40
CA ILE A 95 5.24 6.43 -13.99
C ILE A 95 4.82 5.45 -12.89
N GLY A 96 5.25 4.20 -13.01
CA GLY A 96 4.94 3.10 -12.10
C GLY A 96 6.07 2.83 -11.11
N ARG A 97 5.81 1.93 -10.17
CA ARG A 97 6.75 1.52 -9.12
C ARG A 97 7.18 0.06 -9.28
N GLY A 98 7.94 -0.29 -10.31
CA GLY A 98 8.59 -1.61 -10.41
C GLY A 98 10.04 -1.62 -9.95
N SER A 99 10.63 -2.80 -9.96
CA SER A 99 12.05 -2.97 -9.72
C SER A 99 12.89 -2.60 -10.94
N GLU A 100 14.16 -2.24 -10.74
CA GLU A 100 15.04 -1.80 -11.84
C GLU A 100 15.29 -2.91 -12.88
N ALA A 101 15.47 -4.16 -12.43
CA ALA A 101 15.59 -5.34 -13.31
C ALA A 101 14.40 -5.53 -14.24
N LEU A 102 13.20 -5.11 -13.81
CA LEU A 102 12.02 -5.19 -14.65
C LEU A 102 12.13 -4.24 -15.84
N ALA A 103 12.59 -3.01 -15.60
CA ALA A 103 12.68 -1.97 -16.63
C ALA A 103 13.95 -2.04 -17.47
N ALA A 104 15.07 -2.52 -16.91
CA ALA A 104 16.38 -2.48 -17.54
C ALA A 104 16.42 -3.04 -18.98
N PRO A 105 15.76 -4.16 -19.30
CA PRO A 105 15.74 -4.68 -20.67
C PRO A 105 15.03 -3.79 -21.69
N PHE A 106 14.13 -2.92 -21.23
CA PHE A 106 13.32 -2.02 -22.06
C PHE A 106 13.92 -0.62 -22.22
N LEU A 107 14.95 -0.26 -21.43
CA LEU A 107 15.58 1.05 -21.52
C LEU A 107 16.25 1.31 -22.89
N GLY A 108 16.70 0.26 -23.59
CA GLY A 108 17.21 0.36 -24.96
C GLY A 108 16.13 0.63 -26.03
N SER A 109 14.85 0.61 -25.66
CA SER A 109 13.70 0.81 -26.56
C SER A 109 12.98 2.12 -26.26
N GLU A 110 13.75 3.22 -26.23
CA GLU A 110 13.27 4.56 -25.82
C GLU A 110 11.99 4.98 -26.54
N GLY A 111 11.80 4.64 -27.82
CA GLY A 111 10.58 4.96 -28.55
C GLY A 111 9.30 4.40 -27.92
N ILE A 112 9.30 3.11 -27.53
CA ILE A 112 8.13 2.47 -26.91
C ILE A 112 7.86 3.05 -25.53
N VAL A 113 8.93 3.23 -24.74
CA VAL A 113 8.84 3.74 -23.35
C VAL A 113 8.37 5.20 -23.34
N ASN A 114 8.90 6.04 -24.23
CA ASN A 114 8.53 7.45 -24.35
C ASN A 114 7.09 7.60 -24.87
N ASP A 115 6.69 6.82 -25.88
CA ASP A 115 5.31 6.82 -26.39
C ASP A 115 4.33 6.39 -25.30
N PHE A 116 4.64 5.32 -24.55
CA PHE A 116 3.82 4.89 -23.40
C PHE A 116 3.72 6.01 -22.34
N GLY A 117 4.86 6.62 -21.98
CA GLY A 117 4.90 7.69 -21.01
C GLY A 117 4.09 8.91 -21.42
N ALA A 118 4.17 9.30 -22.70
CA ALA A 118 3.39 10.40 -23.27
C ALA A 118 1.88 10.08 -23.26
N ILE A 119 1.49 8.86 -23.64
CA ILE A 119 0.10 8.40 -23.59
C ILE A 119 -0.42 8.48 -22.16
N MET A 120 0.30 7.88 -21.20
CA MET A 120 -0.11 7.88 -19.80
C MET A 120 -0.22 9.30 -19.24
N LYS A 121 0.71 10.20 -19.54
CA LYS A 121 0.62 11.62 -19.15
C LYS A 121 -0.61 12.31 -19.75
N SER A 122 -1.01 11.95 -20.97
CA SER A 122 -2.19 12.53 -21.63
C SER A 122 -3.52 12.04 -21.03
N VAL A 123 -3.58 10.78 -20.56
CA VAL A 123 -4.82 10.19 -20.01
C VAL A 123 -4.94 10.33 -18.50
N ASN A 124 -3.82 10.51 -17.79
CA ASN A 124 -3.80 10.63 -16.34
C ASN A 124 -4.30 11.99 -15.80
N GLN A 125 -4.92 12.82 -16.65
CA GLN A 125 -5.44 14.15 -16.28
C GLN A 125 -6.85 14.15 -15.68
N GLY A 126 -7.53 13.00 -15.45
CA GLY A 126 -8.90 13.11 -14.97
C GLY A 126 -9.68 11.87 -14.52
N PHE A 127 -9.12 10.66 -14.51
CA PHE A 127 -9.80 9.53 -13.87
C PHE A 127 -9.58 9.55 -12.35
N TYR A 128 -10.27 10.46 -11.68
CA TYR A 128 -10.75 10.16 -10.34
C TYR A 128 -12.03 9.37 -10.56
N LEU A 129 -12.03 8.06 -10.27
CA LEU A 129 -13.31 7.40 -10.06
C LEU A 129 -14.01 8.21 -8.98
N LEU A 130 -15.22 8.70 -9.30
CA LEU A 130 -16.02 9.46 -8.36
C LEU A 130 -16.03 8.67 -7.04
N PRO A 131 -15.78 9.33 -5.90
CA PRO A 131 -15.83 8.65 -4.61
C PRO A 131 -17.15 7.87 -4.58
N GLY A 132 -17.08 6.55 -4.45
CA GLY A 132 -18.22 5.87 -3.86
C GLY A 132 -18.49 6.54 -2.52
N GLU A 133 -19.74 6.63 -2.07
CA GLU A 133 -20.10 7.25 -0.79
C GLU A 133 -19.50 6.53 0.44
N GLY A 134 -18.57 5.60 0.26
CA GLY A 134 -17.84 4.90 1.30
C GLY A 134 -16.54 5.58 1.73
N LYS A 135 -15.92 5.02 2.76
CA LYS A 135 -14.79 5.60 3.51
C LYS A 135 -13.60 5.93 2.59
N ALA A 136 -12.74 6.86 3.01
CA ALA A 136 -11.52 7.24 2.29
C ALA A 136 -10.57 6.04 1.97
N SER A 137 -10.73 4.91 2.68
CA SER A 137 -10.05 3.63 2.44
C SER A 137 -10.53 2.87 1.20
N GLU A 138 -11.70 3.20 0.63
CA GLU A 138 -12.29 2.54 -0.55
C GLU A 138 -11.79 3.12 -1.90
N ARG A 139 -10.79 4.01 -1.88
CA ARG A 139 -10.11 4.47 -3.11
C ARG A 139 -9.20 3.38 -3.65
N GLU A 140 -9.79 2.29 -4.19
CA GLU A 140 -9.05 1.16 -4.76
C GLU A 140 -8.23 1.55 -6.00
N PHE A 141 -8.60 2.64 -6.69
CA PHE A 141 -7.93 3.09 -7.91
C PHE A 141 -7.28 4.46 -7.68
N ARG A 142 -5.95 4.50 -7.76
CA ARG A 142 -5.17 5.72 -7.54
C ARG A 142 -4.79 6.41 -8.85
N SER A 143 -4.88 5.69 -9.97
CA SER A 143 -4.47 6.18 -11.28
C SER A 143 -5.18 5.47 -12.44
N THR A 144 -5.08 6.07 -13.63
CA THR A 144 -5.50 5.42 -14.88
C THR A 144 -4.75 4.11 -15.12
N LEU A 145 -3.48 4.04 -14.70
CA LEU A 145 -2.65 2.84 -14.82
C LEU A 145 -3.24 1.68 -13.99
N ASP A 146 -3.68 1.93 -12.77
CA ASP A 146 -4.24 0.89 -11.89
C ASP A 146 -5.51 0.28 -12.50
N ALA A 147 -6.37 1.12 -13.10
CA ALA A 147 -7.55 0.65 -13.81
C ALA A 147 -7.17 -0.24 -15.01
N LEU A 148 -6.16 0.15 -15.79
CA LEU A 148 -5.66 -0.64 -16.92
C LEU A 148 -5.05 -1.97 -16.46
N MET A 149 -4.33 -2.00 -15.34
CA MET A 149 -3.79 -3.24 -14.77
C MET A 149 -4.89 -4.21 -14.37
N ILE A 150 -5.97 -3.70 -13.76
CA ILE A 150 -7.13 -4.51 -13.37
C ILE A 150 -7.84 -5.09 -14.60
N LEU A 151 -8.09 -4.26 -15.61
CA LEU A 151 -8.66 -4.72 -16.89
C LEU A 151 -7.76 -5.76 -17.58
N ALA A 152 -6.45 -5.52 -17.63
CA ALA A 152 -5.48 -6.44 -18.21
C ALA A 152 -5.41 -7.78 -17.45
N SER A 153 -5.66 -7.78 -16.15
CA SER A 153 -5.71 -9.01 -15.34
C SER A 153 -6.92 -9.88 -15.66
N ALA A 154 -7.99 -9.29 -16.21
CA ALA A 154 -9.23 -9.97 -16.56
C ALA A 154 -9.29 -10.40 -18.03
N ALA A 155 -8.45 -9.82 -18.88
CA ALA A 155 -8.37 -10.13 -20.29
C ALA A 155 -7.52 -11.38 -20.57
N ARG A 156 -7.93 -12.17 -21.57
CA ARG A 156 -7.18 -13.35 -22.04
C ARG A 156 -6.02 -12.97 -22.95
N ASP A 157 -6.19 -11.92 -23.74
CA ASP A 157 -5.22 -11.46 -24.73
C ASP A 157 -5.28 -9.93 -24.90
N LEU A 158 -4.42 -9.41 -25.79
CA LEU A 158 -4.35 -7.99 -26.09
C LEU A 158 -5.67 -7.45 -26.69
N ASP A 159 -6.38 -8.24 -27.50
CA ASP A 159 -7.58 -7.76 -28.19
C ASP A 159 -8.74 -7.57 -27.22
N GLU A 160 -8.95 -8.53 -26.32
CA GLU A 160 -9.93 -8.43 -25.24
C GLU A 160 -9.58 -7.31 -24.26
N PHE A 161 -8.29 -7.16 -23.93
CA PHE A 161 -7.82 -6.04 -23.13
C PHE A 161 -8.11 -4.71 -23.81
N MET A 162 -7.75 -4.56 -25.09
CA MET A 162 -7.96 -3.29 -25.81
C MET A 162 -9.44 -2.96 -25.98
N PHE A 163 -10.30 -3.97 -26.15
CA PHE A 163 -11.75 -3.78 -26.17
C PHE A 163 -12.25 -3.15 -24.86
N THR A 164 -11.82 -3.65 -23.71
CA THR A 164 -12.23 -3.12 -22.39
C THR A 164 -11.52 -1.80 -22.03
N ALA A 165 -10.24 -1.66 -22.39
CA ALA A 165 -9.42 -0.49 -22.11
C ALA A 165 -9.91 0.77 -22.83
N GLN A 166 -10.67 0.65 -23.93
CA GLN A 166 -11.30 1.79 -24.61
C GLN A 166 -12.27 2.59 -23.72
N ALA A 167 -12.78 1.96 -22.66
CA ALA A 167 -13.59 2.63 -21.66
C ALA A 167 -12.78 3.66 -20.83
N VAL A 168 -11.47 3.44 -20.72
CA VAL A 168 -10.53 4.24 -19.92
C VAL A 168 -9.65 5.11 -20.83
N ILE A 169 -9.32 4.65 -22.03
CA ILE A 169 -8.47 5.33 -23.01
C ILE A 169 -9.31 5.69 -24.25
N PRO A 170 -9.63 6.98 -24.49
CA PRO A 170 -10.56 7.35 -25.53
C PRO A 170 -9.94 7.43 -26.94
N GLY A 171 -10.72 7.00 -27.93
CA GLY A 171 -10.57 7.38 -29.34
C GLY A 171 -9.19 7.14 -29.94
N LYS A 172 -8.57 8.21 -30.47
CA LYS A 172 -7.27 8.13 -31.13
C LYS A 172 -6.12 7.71 -30.20
N VAL A 173 -6.23 7.99 -28.89
CA VAL A 173 -5.21 7.60 -27.92
C VAL A 173 -5.17 6.07 -27.78
N ALA A 174 -6.31 5.39 -27.86
CA ALA A 174 -6.38 3.93 -27.80
C ALA A 174 -5.68 3.25 -28.98
N VAL A 175 -5.74 3.85 -30.19
CA VAL A 175 -5.05 3.33 -31.37
C VAL A 175 -3.52 3.38 -31.17
N ASN A 176 -3.01 4.52 -30.69
CA ASN A 176 -1.58 4.65 -30.39
C ASN A 176 -1.16 3.72 -29.25
N PHE A 177 -2.00 3.59 -28.22
CA PHE A 177 -1.75 2.69 -27.10
C PHE A 177 -1.67 1.23 -27.55
N ARG A 178 -2.59 0.77 -28.41
CA ARG A 178 -2.54 -0.58 -28.99
C ARG A 178 -1.22 -0.81 -29.73
N ARG A 179 -0.81 0.12 -30.59
CA ARG A 179 0.46 0.02 -31.34
C ARG A 179 1.69 -0.09 -30.42
N VAL A 180 1.70 0.69 -29.33
CA VAL A 180 2.75 0.63 -28.30
C VAL A 180 2.76 -0.74 -27.62
N LEU A 181 1.59 -1.28 -27.28
CA LEU A 181 1.49 -2.60 -26.64
C LEU A 181 1.82 -3.75 -27.60
N GLU A 182 1.40 -3.70 -28.87
CA GLU A 182 1.78 -4.70 -29.88
C GLU A 182 3.31 -4.75 -30.05
N SER A 183 3.95 -3.57 -30.15
CA SER A 183 5.41 -3.47 -30.25
C SER A 183 6.10 -3.93 -28.97
N GLY A 184 5.55 -3.55 -27.82
CA GLY A 184 6.06 -3.94 -26.51
C GLY A 184 5.92 -5.43 -26.24
N LEU A 185 4.83 -6.08 -26.65
CA LEU A 185 4.61 -7.52 -26.51
C LEU A 185 5.57 -8.31 -27.39
N LYS A 186 5.85 -7.85 -28.62
CA LYS A 186 6.86 -8.46 -29.47
C LYS A 186 8.23 -8.45 -28.78
N LEU A 187 8.65 -7.29 -28.28
CA LEU A 187 9.91 -7.15 -27.55
C LEU A 187 9.91 -7.97 -26.25
N TYR A 188 8.79 -8.00 -25.53
CA TYR A 188 8.61 -8.82 -24.34
C TYR A 188 8.83 -10.30 -24.65
N GLY A 189 8.24 -10.82 -25.73
CA GLY A 189 8.43 -12.19 -26.19
C GLY A 189 9.89 -12.49 -26.57
N GLU A 190 10.59 -11.54 -27.18
CA GLU A 190 12.03 -11.68 -27.53
C GLU A 190 12.92 -11.76 -26.27
N ILE A 191 12.61 -10.98 -25.23
CA ILE A 191 13.40 -10.89 -24.00
C ILE A 191 13.07 -12.02 -23.02
N TYR A 192 11.80 -12.26 -22.77
CA TYR A 192 11.33 -13.17 -21.73
C TYR A 192 10.99 -14.56 -22.27
N GLY A 193 10.57 -14.68 -23.54
CA GLY A 193 10.14 -15.95 -24.13
C GLY A 193 8.97 -16.62 -23.39
N PRO A 194 8.53 -17.80 -23.85
CA PRO A 194 7.66 -18.65 -23.05
C PRO A 194 8.40 -19.03 -21.75
N SER A 195 7.76 -18.78 -20.61
CA SER A 195 8.41 -18.88 -19.30
C SER A 195 8.03 -20.19 -18.59
N ASP A 196 9.03 -21.03 -18.31
CA ASP A 196 8.89 -22.20 -17.42
C ASP A 196 8.41 -21.81 -16.01
N THR A 197 8.62 -20.55 -15.61
CA THR A 197 8.15 -19.99 -14.33
C THR A 197 6.63 -20.06 -14.19
N LEU A 198 5.87 -20.03 -15.29
CA LEU A 198 4.41 -20.19 -15.26
C LEU A 198 3.98 -21.60 -14.87
N THR A 199 4.70 -22.60 -15.36
CA THR A 199 4.49 -24.01 -15.03
C THR A 199 4.77 -24.27 -13.55
N GLU A 200 5.87 -23.72 -13.03
CA GLU A 200 6.21 -23.83 -11.60
C GLU A 200 5.20 -23.12 -10.70
N LEU A 201 4.70 -21.96 -11.10
CA LEU A 201 3.67 -21.24 -10.35
C LEU A 201 2.35 -21.99 -10.29
N HIS A 202 1.95 -22.60 -11.41
CA HIS A 202 0.79 -23.47 -11.48
C HIS A 202 0.94 -24.70 -10.57
N ALA A 203 2.13 -25.30 -10.50
CA ALA A 203 2.40 -26.41 -9.60
C ALA A 203 2.34 -25.98 -8.12
N LEU A 204 2.86 -24.79 -7.79
CA LEU A 204 2.74 -24.21 -6.45
C LEU A 204 1.29 -23.98 -6.03
N LYS A 205 0.51 -23.42 -6.97
CA LYS A 205 -0.91 -23.10 -6.82
C LYS A 205 -1.73 -24.33 -6.44
N GLN A 206 -1.35 -25.53 -6.88
CA GLN A 206 -2.12 -26.73 -6.53
C GLN A 206 -1.71 -27.33 -5.18
N LYS A 207 -0.43 -27.27 -4.80
CA LYS A 207 0.07 -28.00 -3.63
C LYS A 207 -0.27 -27.35 -2.29
N ARG A 208 -0.34 -26.02 -2.21
CA ARG A 208 -0.47 -25.28 -0.93
C ARG A 208 -1.60 -24.26 -0.88
N LYS A 209 -2.46 -24.23 -1.91
CA LYS A 209 -3.54 -23.23 -1.98
C LYS A 209 -4.53 -23.37 -0.82
N SER A 210 -4.97 -24.58 -0.49
CA SER A 210 -5.88 -24.81 0.64
C SER A 210 -5.28 -24.34 1.97
N ASP A 211 -3.98 -24.56 2.17
CA ASP A 211 -3.30 -24.21 3.41
C ASP A 211 -3.14 -22.68 3.52
N ALA A 212 -2.79 -22.02 2.40
CA ALA A 212 -2.70 -20.57 2.31
C ALA A 212 -4.07 -19.90 2.51
N GLU A 213 -5.13 -20.42 1.90
CA GLU A 213 -6.51 -19.95 2.09
C GLU A 213 -6.96 -20.13 3.55
N GLY A 214 -6.65 -21.28 4.16
CA GLY A 214 -6.92 -21.55 5.57
C GLY A 214 -6.12 -20.65 6.52
N PHE A 215 -4.87 -20.32 6.18
CA PHE A 215 -4.05 -19.34 6.90
C PHE A 215 -4.69 -17.95 6.81
N LEU A 216 -5.01 -17.49 5.60
CA LEU A 216 -5.58 -16.16 5.38
C LEU A 216 -6.96 -16.00 6.04
N ALA A 217 -7.80 -17.03 6.05
CA ALA A 217 -9.07 -17.00 6.76
C ALA A 217 -8.90 -16.77 8.28
N LYS A 218 -7.84 -17.33 8.87
CA LYS A 218 -7.48 -17.03 10.27
C LYS A 218 -7.00 -15.59 10.44
N VAL A 219 -6.19 -15.07 9.51
CA VAL A 219 -5.75 -13.67 9.52
C VAL A 219 -6.94 -12.71 9.39
N GLU A 220 -7.86 -12.98 8.46
CA GLU A 220 -9.10 -12.23 8.26
C GLU A 220 -9.91 -12.16 9.56
N SER A 221 -10.10 -13.30 10.23
CA SER A 221 -10.78 -13.37 11.52
C SER A 221 -10.03 -12.57 12.60
N MET A 222 -8.70 -12.69 12.67
CA MET A 222 -7.87 -11.99 13.66
C MET A 222 -7.93 -10.46 13.46
N MET A 223 -7.97 -9.99 12.21
CA MET A 223 -8.07 -8.57 11.87
C MET A 223 -9.51 -8.03 11.86
N VAL A 224 -10.53 -8.89 11.94
CA VAL A 224 -11.94 -8.51 11.77
C VAL A 224 -12.16 -7.83 10.40
N SER A 225 -11.58 -8.44 9.38
CA SER A 225 -11.66 -7.99 7.99
C SER A 225 -12.99 -8.37 7.36
N VAL A 226 -13.60 -7.44 6.64
CA VAL A 226 -14.84 -7.64 5.88
C VAL A 226 -14.49 -7.58 4.40
N VAL A 227 -14.18 -8.74 3.85
CA VAL A 227 -13.80 -8.89 2.45
C VAL A 227 -15.05 -9.27 1.64
N PRO A 228 -15.38 -8.56 0.54
CA PRO A 228 -16.45 -9.00 -0.35
C PRO A 228 -16.14 -10.38 -0.91
N GLU A 229 -17.15 -11.24 -1.12
CA GLU A 229 -16.99 -12.58 -1.69
C GLU A 229 -16.43 -12.50 -3.12
N ARG A 230 -15.10 -12.40 -3.22
CA ARG A 230 -14.34 -12.25 -4.44
C ARG A 230 -13.00 -12.94 -4.27
N ALA A 231 -12.54 -13.56 -5.35
CA ALA A 231 -11.20 -14.10 -5.38
C ALA A 231 -10.18 -12.97 -5.34
N ILE A 232 -9.17 -13.12 -4.49
CA ILE A 232 -7.96 -12.32 -4.53
C ILE A 232 -7.12 -12.87 -5.67
N ARG A 233 -6.98 -12.07 -6.73
CA ARG A 233 -6.25 -12.42 -7.94
C ARG A 233 -4.79 -12.04 -7.77
N VAL A 234 -3.89 -12.96 -8.09
CA VAL A 234 -2.45 -12.77 -7.99
C VAL A 234 -1.86 -12.90 -9.38
N MET A 235 -1.35 -11.80 -9.92
CA MET A 235 -0.69 -11.75 -11.21
C MET A 235 0.82 -11.75 -11.03
N VAL A 236 1.48 -12.75 -11.60
CA VAL A 236 2.94 -12.82 -11.56
C VAL A 236 3.53 -12.10 -12.76
N VAL A 237 4.58 -11.33 -12.51
CA VAL A 237 5.36 -10.62 -13.52
C VAL A 237 6.80 -11.14 -13.47
N PRO A 238 7.26 -11.91 -14.46
CA PRO A 238 8.62 -12.42 -14.45
C PRO A 238 9.63 -11.28 -14.64
N VAL A 239 10.73 -11.30 -13.87
CA VAL A 239 11.87 -10.40 -13.99
C VAL A 239 13.14 -11.18 -14.32
N ILE A 240 14.01 -10.59 -15.15
CA ILE A 240 15.32 -11.18 -15.50
C ILE A 240 16.36 -10.53 -14.61
N HIS A 241 17.23 -11.32 -13.99
CA HIS A 241 18.31 -10.79 -13.19
C HIS A 241 19.31 -10.01 -14.09
N PRO A 242 19.52 -8.69 -13.87
CA PRO A 242 20.50 -7.93 -14.63
C PRO A 242 21.88 -8.44 -14.20
N GLY A 243 22.65 -9.00 -15.14
CA GLY A 243 24.03 -9.40 -14.89
C GLY A 243 24.31 -10.90 -14.72
N LYS A 244 23.30 -11.78 -14.66
CA LYS A 244 23.56 -13.23 -14.79
C LYS A 244 23.47 -13.62 -16.27
N LYS A 245 24.62 -13.84 -16.91
CA LYS A 245 24.65 -14.74 -18.07
C LYS A 245 24.18 -16.11 -17.59
N SER A 246 23.36 -16.80 -18.38
CA SER A 246 22.90 -18.16 -18.09
C SER A 246 24.08 -19.03 -17.64
N GLY A 247 24.14 -19.41 -16.36
CA GLY A 247 25.22 -20.22 -15.78
C GLY A 247 25.83 -19.74 -14.45
N ASP A 248 25.59 -18.50 -14.01
CA ASP A 248 26.22 -17.95 -12.80
C ASP A 248 25.26 -17.95 -11.58
N GLU A 249 24.91 -19.14 -11.08
CA GLU A 249 23.87 -19.32 -10.07
C GLU A 249 24.28 -18.89 -8.64
N GLY A 250 25.57 -18.65 -8.35
CA GLY A 250 26.08 -18.66 -6.97
C GLY A 250 26.16 -17.33 -6.18
N LYS A 251 26.03 -16.15 -6.78
CA LYS A 251 26.16 -14.87 -6.07
C LYS A 251 24.95 -13.97 -6.27
N SER A 252 23.99 -14.04 -5.35
CA SER A 252 22.81 -13.16 -5.35
C SER A 252 23.21 -11.77 -4.83
N HIS A 253 23.38 -10.79 -5.72
CA HIS A 253 23.14 -9.42 -5.29
C HIS A 253 21.67 -9.35 -4.86
N LYS A 254 21.39 -8.83 -3.65
CA LYS A 254 20.01 -8.67 -3.15
C LYS A 254 19.28 -7.74 -4.11
N PHE A 255 18.44 -8.34 -4.95
CA PHE A 255 17.61 -7.60 -5.87
C PHE A 255 16.28 -7.29 -5.19
N ASN A 256 15.91 -6.01 -5.13
CA ASN A 256 14.65 -5.57 -4.52
C ASN A 256 13.51 -5.80 -5.50
N LEU A 257 12.97 -7.01 -5.50
CA LEU A 257 11.69 -7.31 -6.15
C LEU A 257 10.60 -6.44 -5.55
N ARG A 258 9.66 -6.02 -6.40
CA ARG A 258 8.52 -5.24 -5.94
C ARG A 258 7.22 -6.00 -6.14
N SER A 259 6.34 -5.83 -5.18
CA SER A 259 4.94 -6.18 -5.24
C SER A 259 4.09 -4.91 -5.36
N GLN A 260 2.85 -5.08 -5.81
CA GLN A 260 1.85 -4.01 -5.80
C GLN A 260 0.48 -4.59 -5.48
N SER A 261 -0.17 -4.00 -4.48
CA SER A 261 -1.56 -4.29 -4.12
C SER A 261 -2.51 -3.27 -4.75
N LEU A 262 -3.49 -3.76 -5.54
CA LEU A 262 -4.53 -3.01 -6.22
C LEU A 262 -5.92 -3.58 -5.84
N GLY A 263 -6.29 -3.42 -4.57
CA GLY A 263 -7.51 -4.02 -4.02
C GLY A 263 -7.40 -5.54 -4.06
N THR A 264 -8.35 -6.22 -4.72
CA THR A 264 -8.33 -7.68 -4.90
C THR A 264 -7.25 -8.20 -5.86
N LEU A 265 -6.59 -7.33 -6.63
CA LEU A 265 -5.49 -7.71 -7.51
C LEU A 265 -4.14 -7.47 -6.82
N GLN A 266 -3.35 -8.52 -6.65
CA GLN A 266 -1.95 -8.46 -6.23
C GLN A 266 -1.05 -8.71 -7.44
N ILE A 267 -0.04 -7.86 -7.65
CA ILE A 267 0.96 -8.02 -8.70
C ILE A 267 2.29 -8.34 -8.03
N LEU A 268 2.92 -9.47 -8.40
CA LEU A 268 4.14 -9.96 -7.78
C LEU A 268 5.25 -10.14 -8.82
N GLU A 269 6.39 -9.49 -8.61
CA GLU A 269 7.58 -9.66 -9.45
C GLU A 269 8.37 -10.91 -9.05
N VAL A 270 8.47 -11.88 -9.97
CA VAL A 270 9.15 -13.16 -9.74
C VAL A 270 10.42 -13.27 -10.57
N VAL A 271 11.57 -13.59 -9.96
CA VAL A 271 12.80 -13.81 -10.73
C VAL A 271 12.64 -15.06 -11.59
N ARG A 272 12.92 -14.93 -12.88
CA ARG A 272 12.93 -16.07 -13.82
C ARG A 272 13.96 -17.12 -13.38
N GLY A 273 13.52 -18.38 -13.29
CA GLY A 273 14.32 -19.49 -12.78
C GLY A 273 14.48 -19.52 -11.24
N GLY A 274 13.86 -18.57 -10.53
CA GLY A 274 13.69 -18.65 -9.08
C GLY A 274 12.49 -19.51 -8.72
N SER A 275 12.54 -20.15 -7.56
CA SER A 275 11.42 -20.94 -7.04
C SER A 275 10.28 -20.01 -6.61
N ALA A 276 9.08 -20.22 -7.15
CA ALA A 276 7.88 -19.50 -6.73
C ALA A 276 7.55 -19.70 -5.24
N VAL A 277 8.03 -20.78 -4.60
CA VAL A 277 7.91 -21.01 -3.15
C VAL A 277 8.68 -19.94 -2.37
N ASP A 278 9.77 -19.44 -2.94
CA ASP A 278 10.66 -18.48 -2.30
C ASP A 278 10.01 -17.08 -2.22
N GLN A 279 8.79 -16.90 -2.74
CA GLN A 279 8.03 -15.65 -2.70
C GLN A 279 6.61 -15.79 -2.13
N LEU A 280 6.27 -16.97 -1.60
CA LEU A 280 4.94 -17.18 -1.02
C LEU A 280 4.72 -16.29 0.21
N ASP A 281 5.76 -16.03 1.00
CA ASP A 281 5.73 -15.09 2.12
C ASP A 281 5.42 -13.66 1.67
N VAL A 282 6.10 -13.18 0.62
CA VAL A 282 5.84 -11.86 0.02
C VAL A 282 4.40 -11.78 -0.50
N LEU A 283 3.91 -12.84 -1.15
CA LEU A 283 2.52 -12.87 -1.58
C LEU A 283 1.54 -12.73 -0.41
N ILE A 284 1.74 -13.52 0.65
CA ILE A 284 0.87 -13.47 1.82
C ILE A 284 0.96 -12.11 2.51
N HIS A 285 2.14 -11.50 2.58
CA HIS A 285 2.34 -10.12 3.07
C HIS A 285 1.44 -9.12 2.32
N GLU A 286 1.43 -9.16 0.99
CA GLU A 286 0.58 -8.28 0.18
C GLU A 286 -0.91 -8.53 0.38
N VAL A 287 -1.31 -9.79 0.51
CA VAL A 287 -2.70 -10.11 0.81
C VAL A 287 -3.07 -9.63 2.22
N CYS A 288 -2.17 -9.70 3.19
CA CYS A 288 -2.40 -9.15 4.53
C CYS A 288 -2.61 -7.63 4.51
N HIS A 289 -1.95 -6.87 3.63
CA HIS A 289 -2.28 -5.45 3.43
C HIS A 289 -3.72 -5.25 2.97
N TYR A 290 -4.18 -6.08 2.03
CA TYR A 290 -5.56 -6.03 1.56
C TYR A 290 -6.55 -6.29 2.71
N LEU A 291 -6.30 -7.32 3.53
CA LEU A 291 -7.11 -7.64 4.71
C LEU A 291 -7.10 -6.51 5.74
N PHE A 292 -5.93 -5.92 6.01
CA PHE A 292 -5.78 -4.80 6.93
C PHE A 292 -6.68 -3.63 6.55
N ARG A 293 -6.69 -3.23 5.27
CA ARG A 293 -7.49 -2.10 4.75
C ARG A 293 -9.00 -2.38 4.74
N HIS A 294 -9.39 -3.64 4.73
CA HIS A 294 -10.79 -4.08 4.80
C HIS A 294 -11.23 -4.41 6.24
N SER A 295 -10.38 -4.17 7.22
CA SER A 295 -10.75 -4.32 8.63
C SER A 295 -11.68 -3.21 9.09
N SER A 296 -12.71 -3.62 9.84
CA SER A 296 -13.58 -2.70 10.56
C SER A 296 -12.94 -2.12 11.83
N LYS A 297 -11.76 -2.62 12.24
CA LYS A 297 -11.11 -2.32 13.53
C LYS A 297 -9.75 -1.64 13.41
N MET A 298 -9.05 -1.75 12.29
CA MET A 298 -7.69 -1.21 12.17
C MET A 298 -7.63 0.31 12.33
N ASP A 299 -8.60 1.07 11.82
CA ASP A 299 -8.66 2.52 12.02
C ASP A 299 -8.77 2.88 13.52
N ASP A 300 -9.59 2.16 14.28
CA ASP A 300 -9.74 2.38 15.73
C ASP A 300 -8.45 2.02 16.48
N LEU A 301 -7.75 0.96 16.07
CA LEU A 301 -6.46 0.56 16.65
C LEU A 301 -5.38 1.61 16.37
N LEU A 302 -5.25 2.05 15.12
CA LEU A 302 -4.31 3.10 14.73
C LEU A 302 -4.63 4.41 15.44
N GLY A 303 -5.92 4.77 15.53
CA GLY A 303 -6.39 5.94 16.28
C GLY A 303 -5.99 5.85 17.76
N ARG A 304 -6.19 4.69 18.39
CA ARG A 304 -5.74 4.47 19.77
C ARG A 304 -4.23 4.62 19.92
N MET A 305 -3.44 3.95 19.08
CA MET A 305 -1.98 4.07 19.10
C MET A 305 -1.55 5.53 19.01
N LYS A 306 -2.14 6.31 18.09
CA LYS A 306 -1.88 7.76 17.94
C LYS A 306 -2.24 8.62 19.16
N THR A 307 -2.92 8.09 20.18
CA THR A 307 -3.20 8.80 21.44
C THR A 307 -2.37 8.30 22.62
N LEU A 308 -1.73 7.14 22.49
CA LEU A 308 -0.94 6.51 23.54
C LEU A 308 0.47 7.10 23.60
N ASP A 309 0.97 7.32 24.81
CA ASP A 309 2.38 7.63 25.14
C ASP A 309 3.06 8.55 24.12
N GLN A 310 2.39 9.66 23.78
CA GLN A 310 2.85 10.58 22.73
C GLN A 310 4.28 11.07 23.05
N PRO A 311 5.22 11.04 22.07
CA PRO A 311 5.00 10.85 20.62
C PRO A 311 5.11 9.39 20.14
N TRP A 312 5.41 8.44 21.03
CA TRP A 312 5.76 7.06 20.66
C TRP A 312 4.64 6.35 19.92
N GLY A 313 3.42 6.42 20.43
CA GLY A 313 2.28 5.75 19.82
C GLY A 313 1.94 6.29 18.43
N ALA A 314 2.13 7.58 18.17
CA ALA A 314 1.95 8.15 16.85
C ALA A 314 2.97 7.60 15.84
N ILE A 315 4.24 7.51 16.22
CA ILE A 315 5.27 6.90 15.35
C ILE A 315 5.01 5.42 15.15
N ALA A 316 4.72 4.67 16.22
CA ALA A 316 4.41 3.25 16.13
C ALA A 316 3.25 3.00 15.15
N ALA A 317 2.21 3.84 15.18
CA ALA A 317 1.09 3.75 14.25
C ALA A 317 1.49 3.92 12.78
N VAL A 318 2.52 4.71 12.46
CA VAL A 318 3.04 4.86 11.07
C VAL A 318 3.65 3.56 10.56
N TYR A 319 4.35 2.83 11.41
CA TYR A 319 5.02 1.57 11.05
C TYR A 319 4.14 0.34 11.25
N PHE A 320 2.98 0.48 11.92
CA PHE A 320 2.20 -0.64 12.41
C PHE A 320 1.65 -1.54 11.29
N GLU A 321 1.07 -0.96 10.22
CA GLU A 321 0.52 -1.75 9.10
C GLU A 321 1.62 -2.67 8.53
N GLU A 322 2.73 -2.10 8.06
CA GLU A 322 3.86 -2.83 7.48
C GLU A 322 4.46 -3.85 8.46
N ALA A 323 4.63 -3.50 9.73
CA ALA A 323 5.18 -4.40 10.72
C ALA A 323 4.26 -5.59 11.02
N LEU A 324 2.95 -5.35 11.15
CA LEU A 324 1.97 -6.41 11.40
C LEU A 324 1.88 -7.37 10.22
N VAL A 325 1.77 -6.85 9.00
CA VAL A 325 1.69 -7.72 7.80
C VAL A 325 3.02 -8.43 7.54
N THR A 326 4.16 -7.83 7.88
CA THR A 326 5.47 -8.51 7.85
C THR A 326 5.52 -9.64 8.86
N ALA A 327 5.06 -9.43 10.09
CA ALA A 327 5.02 -10.47 11.12
C ALA A 327 4.15 -11.65 10.68
N LEU A 328 3.04 -11.39 9.99
CA LEU A 328 2.13 -12.40 9.47
C LEU A 328 2.67 -13.11 8.22
N GLY A 329 3.01 -12.35 7.17
CA GLY A 329 3.42 -12.88 5.87
C GLY A 329 4.84 -13.44 5.87
N ASN A 330 5.80 -12.71 6.46
CA ASN A 330 7.21 -13.07 6.40
C ASN A 330 7.71 -13.82 7.65
N GLY A 331 7.03 -13.65 8.78
CA GLY A 331 7.31 -14.38 10.02
C GLY A 331 6.48 -15.65 10.15
N LEU A 332 5.15 -15.52 10.27
CA LEU A 332 4.26 -16.61 10.66
C LEU A 332 3.90 -17.56 9.51
N ALA A 333 3.67 -17.04 8.30
CA ALA A 333 3.24 -17.87 7.16
C ALA A 333 4.27 -18.96 6.77
N PRO A 334 5.60 -18.70 6.72
CA PRO A 334 6.59 -19.75 6.48
C PRO A 334 6.52 -20.90 7.48
N LYS A 335 6.32 -20.57 8.76
CA LYS A 335 6.16 -21.57 9.84
C LYS A 335 4.87 -22.37 9.67
N TYR A 336 3.75 -21.69 9.42
CA TYR A 336 2.44 -22.33 9.29
C TYR A 336 2.29 -23.17 8.02
N LEU A 337 2.86 -22.70 6.91
CA LEU A 337 2.79 -23.34 5.59
C LEU A 337 4.00 -24.24 5.33
N GLU A 338 4.82 -24.52 6.33
CA GLU A 338 5.97 -25.44 6.27
C GLU A 338 6.86 -25.22 5.04
N PHE A 339 7.25 -23.96 4.79
CA PHE A 339 8.26 -23.65 3.78
C PHE A 339 9.43 -22.88 4.41
N VAL A 340 10.63 -23.23 3.95
CA VAL A 340 11.86 -22.62 4.47
C VAL A 340 12.21 -21.45 3.59
N ARG A 341 12.22 -20.25 4.17
CA ARG A 341 12.84 -19.08 3.52
C ARG A 341 14.34 -19.36 3.39
N LYS A 342 14.87 -19.33 2.17
CA LYS A 342 16.31 -19.55 1.97
C LYS A 342 17.09 -18.35 2.52
N GLY A 343 18.00 -18.65 3.43
CA GLY A 343 18.87 -17.65 4.04
C GLY A 343 18.26 -16.99 5.27
N ASP A 344 19.13 -16.68 6.22
CA ASP A 344 18.78 -16.19 7.53
C ASP A 344 19.43 -14.83 7.69
N LYS A 345 18.63 -13.75 7.85
CA LYS A 345 19.08 -12.46 8.42
C LYS A 345 17.96 -11.40 8.58
N SER A 346 16.95 -11.32 7.72
CA SER A 346 15.84 -10.37 7.91
C SER A 346 14.54 -10.81 7.22
N TRP A 347 13.39 -10.50 7.83
CA TRP A 347 12.06 -10.61 7.25
C TRP A 347 11.79 -9.45 6.29
N TYR A 348 12.30 -8.25 6.61
CA TYR A 348 12.13 -7.05 5.81
C TYR A 348 13.47 -6.32 5.58
N ALA A 349 13.53 -5.44 4.58
CA ALA A 349 14.75 -4.69 4.25
C ALA A 349 14.94 -3.45 5.13
N ASP A 350 13.86 -2.74 5.43
CA ASP A 350 13.84 -1.63 6.40
C ASP A 350 13.97 -2.18 7.83
N GLU A 351 15.01 -1.75 8.54
CA GLU A 351 15.37 -2.27 9.87
C GLU A 351 14.31 -1.97 10.93
N MET A 352 13.56 -0.87 10.79
CA MET A 352 12.49 -0.56 11.74
C MET A 352 11.27 -1.42 11.52
N ILE A 353 10.88 -1.63 10.26
CA ILE A 353 9.80 -2.56 9.93
C ILE A 353 10.17 -3.98 10.38
N ASP A 354 11.38 -4.45 10.06
CA ASP A 354 11.86 -5.77 10.48
C ASP A 354 11.89 -5.91 12.00
N GLY A 355 12.49 -4.94 12.69
CA GLY A 355 12.61 -4.97 14.15
C GLY A 355 11.27 -4.85 14.85
N PHE A 356 10.32 -4.06 14.33
CA PHE A 356 8.98 -3.95 14.89
C PHE A 356 8.16 -5.22 14.63
N ALA A 357 8.20 -5.77 13.41
CA ALA A 357 7.53 -7.02 13.06
C ALA A 357 7.98 -8.17 13.97
N ARG A 358 9.29 -8.29 14.22
CA ARG A 358 9.84 -9.29 15.15
C ARG A 358 9.41 -9.07 16.60
N ALA A 359 9.27 -7.81 17.02
CA ALA A 359 8.77 -7.49 18.36
C ALA A 359 7.28 -7.86 18.50
N LEU A 360 6.47 -7.65 17.46
CA LEU A 360 5.05 -8.03 17.43
C LEU A 360 4.84 -9.55 17.32
N TYR A 361 5.77 -10.27 16.68
CA TYR A 361 5.59 -11.67 16.30
C TYR A 361 5.10 -12.61 17.42
N PRO A 362 5.65 -12.60 18.65
CA PRO A 362 5.18 -13.50 19.71
C PRO A 362 3.70 -13.30 20.02
N ASP A 363 3.25 -12.05 20.16
CA ASP A 363 1.85 -11.72 20.42
C ASP A 363 0.95 -12.06 19.22
N VAL A 364 1.42 -11.77 18.00
CA VAL A 364 0.70 -12.10 16.75
C VAL A 364 0.50 -13.61 16.61
N GLU A 365 1.54 -14.39 16.88
CA GLU A 365 1.48 -15.85 16.85
C GLU A 365 0.53 -16.40 17.90
N GLU A 366 0.56 -15.86 19.13
CA GLU A 366 -0.37 -16.24 20.19
C GLU A 366 -1.83 -15.96 19.78
N LEU A 367 -2.12 -14.75 19.31
CA LEU A 367 -3.46 -14.36 18.88
C LEU A 367 -3.95 -15.25 17.73
N PHE A 368 -3.10 -15.50 16.74
CA PHE A 368 -3.41 -16.34 15.59
C PHE A 368 -3.74 -17.78 16.01
N ASN A 369 -2.93 -18.38 16.88
CA ASN A 369 -3.13 -19.76 17.34
C ASN A 369 -4.38 -19.91 18.22
N ASN A 370 -4.66 -18.90 19.04
CA ASN A 370 -5.81 -18.89 19.94
C ASN A 370 -7.09 -18.33 19.29
N LYS A 371 -7.07 -18.01 17.99
CA LYS A 371 -8.20 -17.42 17.25
C LYS A 371 -8.76 -16.15 17.91
N ARG A 372 -7.87 -15.34 18.49
CA ARG A 372 -8.22 -14.08 19.15
C ARG A 372 -8.12 -12.93 18.15
N ILE A 373 -8.92 -11.89 18.36
CA ILE A 373 -8.88 -10.69 17.53
C ILE A 373 -7.85 -9.68 18.04
N LEU A 374 -7.38 -8.82 17.14
CA LEU A 374 -6.61 -7.62 17.50
C LEU A 374 -7.53 -6.62 18.20
N ASN A 375 -7.14 -6.20 19.41
CA ASN A 375 -7.96 -5.36 20.28
C ASN A 375 -7.17 -4.16 20.84
N GLN A 376 -7.85 -3.31 21.62
CA GLN A 376 -7.25 -2.08 22.16
C GLN A 376 -6.04 -2.35 23.08
N ASP A 377 -6.01 -3.49 23.78
CA ASP A 377 -4.85 -3.89 24.59
C ASP A 377 -3.64 -4.25 23.70
N PHE A 378 -3.89 -4.83 22.53
CA PHE A 378 -2.84 -5.04 21.54
C PHE A 378 -2.23 -3.72 21.06
N ALA A 379 -3.02 -2.66 20.88
CA ALA A 379 -2.50 -1.33 20.53
C ALA A 379 -1.58 -0.75 21.62
N VAL A 380 -1.91 -0.98 22.91
CA VAL A 380 -1.05 -0.61 24.05
C VAL A 380 0.27 -1.38 23.99
N ARG A 381 0.20 -2.72 23.91
CA ARG A 381 1.41 -3.56 23.85
C ARG A 381 2.26 -3.26 22.62
N ALA A 382 1.67 -3.07 21.45
CA ALA A 382 2.37 -2.72 20.22
C ALA A 382 3.13 -1.39 20.37
N THR A 383 2.53 -0.39 21.02
CA THR A 383 3.18 0.90 21.30
C THR A 383 4.38 0.73 22.25
N GLU A 384 4.23 -0.05 23.31
CA GLU A 384 5.30 -0.34 24.26
C GLU A 384 6.45 -1.13 23.62
N LEU A 385 6.13 -2.15 22.83
CA LEU A 385 7.10 -2.94 22.07
C LEU A 385 7.90 -2.05 21.11
N PHE A 386 7.24 -1.13 20.40
CA PHE A 386 7.91 -0.18 19.52
C PHE A 386 8.87 0.72 20.29
N LYS A 387 8.40 1.35 21.37
CA LYS A 387 9.21 2.24 22.22
C LYS A 387 10.44 1.55 22.79
N ASN A 388 10.27 0.34 23.32
CA ASN A 388 11.36 -0.43 23.90
C ASN A 388 12.36 -0.89 22.83
N ARG A 389 11.87 -1.22 21.62
CA ARG A 389 12.74 -1.67 20.53
C ARG A 389 13.53 -0.52 19.91
N PHE A 390 12.94 0.68 19.82
CA PHE A 390 13.53 1.83 19.13
C PHE A 390 13.59 3.09 20.00
N PRO A 391 14.28 3.09 21.16
CA PRO A 391 14.29 4.23 22.08
C PRO A 391 14.88 5.52 21.49
N ALA A 392 15.61 5.45 20.37
CA ALA A 392 16.14 6.60 19.65
C ALA A 392 15.20 7.14 18.55
N ALA A 393 14.05 6.50 18.28
CA ALA A 393 13.21 6.84 17.12
C ALA A 393 12.71 8.29 17.13
N LEU A 394 12.42 8.83 18.31
CA LEU A 394 12.02 10.23 18.49
C LEU A 394 13.07 11.25 18.05
N SER A 395 14.31 10.85 17.93
CA SER A 395 15.41 11.72 17.53
C SER A 395 16.02 11.35 16.18
N SER A 396 15.52 10.30 15.51
CA SER A 396 16.04 9.89 14.21
C SER A 396 15.24 10.57 13.08
N PRO A 397 15.90 11.37 12.22
CA PRO A 397 15.26 11.98 11.04
C PRO A 397 14.57 10.99 10.12
N ALA A 398 15.20 9.83 9.86
CA ALA A 398 14.62 8.78 9.02
C ALA A 398 13.25 8.29 9.55
N VAL A 399 13.01 8.39 10.86
CA VAL A 399 11.72 8.08 11.48
C VAL A 399 10.77 9.26 11.35
N ILE A 400 11.15 10.42 11.87
CA ILE A 400 10.22 11.52 12.08
C ILE A 400 9.85 12.21 10.77
N LEU A 401 10.69 12.12 9.74
CA LEU A 401 10.43 12.65 8.40
C LEU A 401 9.63 11.67 7.54
N LYS A 402 9.23 10.50 8.05
CA LYS A 402 8.47 9.50 7.30
C LYS A 402 7.07 9.99 6.88
N GLU A 403 6.39 10.66 7.81
CA GLU A 403 5.09 11.32 7.60
C GLU A 403 5.23 12.81 7.89
N ILE A 404 5.21 13.62 6.83
CA ILE A 404 5.42 15.06 6.89
C ILE A 404 4.26 15.83 6.26
N THR A 405 4.00 17.01 6.81
CA THR A 405 3.18 18.04 6.16
C THR A 405 4.05 19.23 5.83
N ILE A 406 4.13 19.56 4.55
CA ILE A 406 4.91 20.67 4.02
C ILE A 406 4.01 21.89 3.86
N PHE A 407 4.38 23.00 4.49
CA PHE A 407 3.78 24.31 4.36
C PHE A 407 4.71 25.21 3.55
N PHE A 408 4.21 25.82 2.47
CA PHE A 408 5.03 26.67 1.61
C PHE A 408 4.21 27.79 0.97
N GLN A 409 4.85 28.92 0.64
CA GLN A 409 4.17 30.05 0.00
C GLN A 409 3.94 29.78 -1.50
N ALA A 410 2.84 30.31 -2.04
CA ALA A 410 2.25 29.85 -3.30
C ALA A 410 3.16 30.00 -4.54
N HIS A 411 3.84 28.90 -4.90
CA HIS A 411 4.37 28.63 -6.25
C HIS A 411 4.05 27.20 -6.66
N SER A 412 2.99 27.00 -7.46
CA SER A 412 2.50 25.68 -7.88
C SER A 412 3.56 24.79 -8.51
N ASP A 413 4.55 25.43 -9.14
CA ASP A 413 5.53 24.79 -10.00
C ASP A 413 6.67 24.13 -9.23
N LEU A 414 6.79 24.36 -7.91
CA LEU A 414 7.79 23.71 -7.06
C LEU A 414 7.25 22.50 -6.30
N LYS A 415 5.92 22.32 -6.26
CA LYS A 415 5.27 21.30 -5.42
C LYS A 415 5.79 19.90 -5.70
N LYS A 416 5.96 19.54 -6.97
CA LYS A 416 6.34 18.18 -7.37
C LYS A 416 7.81 17.91 -7.02
N GLU A 417 8.66 18.89 -7.23
CA GLU A 417 10.09 18.90 -7.00
C GLU A 417 10.36 18.78 -5.50
N MET A 418 9.68 19.57 -4.66
CA MET A 418 9.77 19.47 -3.21
C MET A 418 9.36 18.08 -2.69
N ILE A 419 8.21 17.56 -3.15
CA ILE A 419 7.78 16.19 -2.80
C ILE A 419 8.88 15.17 -3.18
N HIS A 420 9.47 15.31 -4.37
CA HIS A 420 10.55 14.42 -4.84
C HIS A 420 11.81 14.53 -3.98
N ILE A 421 12.21 15.73 -3.59
CA ILE A 421 13.37 15.96 -2.71
C ILE A 421 13.18 15.19 -1.40
N PHE A 422 12.06 15.38 -0.71
CA PHE A 422 11.80 14.68 0.56
C PHE A 422 11.68 13.16 0.41
N GLN A 423 11.02 12.68 -0.64
CA GLN A 423 10.93 11.24 -0.92
C GLN A 423 12.31 10.61 -1.15
N ARG A 424 13.15 11.28 -1.94
CA ARG A 424 14.47 10.76 -2.35
C ARG A 424 15.52 10.87 -1.25
N ARG A 425 15.54 12.01 -0.54
CA ARG A 425 16.62 12.37 0.40
C ARG A 425 16.31 11.97 1.84
N ALA A 426 15.06 12.11 2.28
CA ALA A 426 14.63 11.79 3.64
C ALA A 426 13.84 10.49 3.75
N GLY A 427 13.53 9.83 2.62
CA GLY A 427 12.75 8.59 2.62
C GLY A 427 11.29 8.78 3.04
N SER A 428 10.77 10.01 2.98
CA SER A 428 9.39 10.36 3.34
C SER A 428 8.39 9.59 2.47
N THR A 429 7.49 8.83 3.08
CA THR A 429 6.50 8.00 2.37
C THR A 429 5.11 8.62 2.35
N SER A 430 4.80 9.48 3.32
CA SER A 430 3.55 10.23 3.37
C SER A 430 3.87 11.72 3.42
N ILE A 431 3.55 12.43 2.34
CA ILE A 431 3.78 13.87 2.22
C ILE A 431 2.44 14.54 1.92
N MET A 432 1.98 15.35 2.85
CA MET A 432 0.91 16.31 2.62
C MET A 432 1.52 17.66 2.32
N VAL A 433 0.84 18.46 1.50
CA VAL A 433 1.33 19.79 1.15
C VAL A 433 0.20 20.81 1.26
N SER A 434 0.51 21.93 1.88
CA SER A 434 -0.38 23.04 2.17
C SER A 434 0.23 24.36 1.68
N SER A 435 -0.58 25.17 1.00
CA SER A 435 -0.19 26.47 0.48
C SER A 435 -1.41 27.35 0.19
N PRO A 436 -1.35 28.67 0.41
CA PRO A 436 -0.24 29.41 1.03
C PRO A 436 -0.16 29.16 2.55
N ILE A 437 0.99 29.49 3.16
CA ILE A 437 1.26 29.20 4.59
C ILE A 437 0.27 29.92 5.49
N ASP A 438 -0.06 31.16 5.17
CA ASP A 438 -0.90 32.03 6.00
C ASP A 438 -2.40 31.73 5.91
N HIS A 439 -2.81 30.86 4.99
CA HIS A 439 -4.22 30.51 4.77
C HIS A 439 -4.86 29.81 5.98
N PRO A 440 -6.15 30.06 6.31
CA PRO A 440 -6.82 29.42 7.44
C PRO A 440 -6.77 27.88 7.43
N ILE A 441 -6.96 27.27 6.26
CA ILE A 441 -6.88 25.80 6.08
C ILE A 441 -5.49 25.25 6.44
N SER A 442 -4.43 26.01 6.17
CA SER A 442 -3.06 25.63 6.53
C SER A 442 -2.87 25.61 8.04
N ARG A 443 -3.44 26.60 8.74
CA ARG A 443 -3.41 26.66 10.21
C ARG A 443 -4.24 25.55 10.84
N GLU A 444 -5.42 25.27 10.30
CA GLU A 444 -6.26 24.14 10.73
C GLU A 444 -5.49 22.82 10.58
N MET A 445 -4.87 22.58 9.42
CA MET A 445 -4.03 21.39 9.23
C MET A 445 -2.87 21.30 10.21
N PHE A 446 -2.18 22.41 10.51
CA PHE A 446 -1.10 22.44 11.50
C PHE A 446 -1.59 22.00 12.90
N MET A 447 -2.78 22.45 13.31
CA MET A 447 -3.37 22.09 14.60
C MET A 447 -3.85 20.64 14.63
N GLU A 448 -4.55 20.19 13.59
CA GLU A 448 -5.24 18.91 13.58
C GLU A 448 -4.35 17.71 13.21
N ARG A 449 -3.36 17.90 12.33
CA ARG A 449 -2.60 16.77 11.76
C ARG A 449 -1.54 16.25 12.70
N SER A 450 -1.43 14.93 12.82
CA SER A 450 -0.28 14.26 13.42
C SER A 450 0.92 14.26 12.46
N GLY A 451 2.12 14.02 12.98
CA GLY A 451 3.34 13.92 12.17
C GLY A 451 4.23 15.16 12.26
N THR A 452 5.25 15.19 11.42
CA THR A 452 6.22 16.27 11.40
C THR A 452 5.79 17.39 10.45
N MET A 453 5.86 18.64 10.92
CA MET A 453 5.52 19.82 10.15
C MET A 453 6.80 20.43 9.57
N ILE A 454 6.80 20.79 8.30
CA ILE A 454 7.93 21.42 7.63
C ILE A 454 7.46 22.71 6.97
N PHE A 455 7.94 23.85 7.45
CA PHE A 455 7.75 25.15 6.83
C PHE A 455 8.93 25.40 5.89
N LEU A 456 8.61 25.59 4.61
CA LEU A 456 9.56 25.92 3.56
C LEU A 456 9.38 27.41 3.25
N LEU A 457 10.40 28.21 3.51
CA LEU A 457 10.36 29.66 3.39
C LEU A 457 11.48 30.18 2.49
N ARG A 458 11.19 31.25 1.76
CA ARG A 458 12.19 32.19 1.28
C ARG A 458 12.59 33.15 2.39
N HIS A 459 13.74 33.81 2.22
CA HIS A 459 14.23 34.81 3.18
C HIS A 459 13.27 35.98 3.42
N ASP A 460 12.39 36.30 2.48
CA ASP A 460 11.39 37.37 2.56
C ASP A 460 9.98 36.88 3.01
N GLU A 461 9.82 35.59 3.30
CA GLU A 461 8.52 34.97 3.59
C GLU A 461 8.23 34.75 5.08
N PHE A 462 9.10 35.18 6.00
CA PHE A 462 8.92 34.98 7.45
C PHE A 462 7.60 35.54 7.99
N ASP A 463 7.10 36.62 7.40
CA ASP A 463 5.83 37.23 7.76
C ASP A 463 4.62 36.28 7.62
N SER A 464 4.73 35.27 6.76
CA SER A 464 3.69 34.24 6.60
C SER A 464 3.48 33.38 7.85
N LEU A 465 4.45 33.38 8.77
CA LEU A 465 4.40 32.62 10.01
C LEU A 465 3.69 33.33 11.16
N LYS A 466 3.31 34.62 11.03
CA LYS A 466 2.67 35.40 12.11
C LYS A 466 1.39 34.78 12.68
N GLY A 467 0.78 33.85 11.95
CA GLY A 467 -0.43 33.11 12.37
C GLY A 467 -0.18 31.83 13.15
N TYR A 468 1.08 31.46 13.38
CA TYR A 468 1.49 30.28 14.12
C TYR A 468 2.14 30.76 15.43
N ASP A 469 1.74 30.23 16.59
CA ASP A 469 2.28 30.64 17.90
C ASP A 469 3.70 30.08 18.11
N PHE A 470 4.63 30.50 17.25
CA PHE A 470 6.03 30.23 17.43
C PHE A 470 6.66 31.34 18.26
N GLN A 471 6.46 31.31 19.58
CA GLN A 471 7.02 32.28 20.53
C GLN A 471 8.56 32.47 20.45
N TRP A 472 9.24 31.64 19.66
CA TRP A 472 10.70 31.61 19.49
C TRP A 472 11.19 32.16 18.14
N PHE A 473 10.31 32.51 17.20
CA PHE A 473 10.71 33.25 16.01
C PHE A 473 10.91 34.73 16.36
N SER A 474 12.11 35.07 16.82
CA SER A 474 12.65 36.39 16.56
C SER A 474 13.57 36.30 15.35
N ASP A 475 13.50 37.27 14.45
CA ASP A 475 14.20 37.33 13.16
C ASP A 475 15.74 37.12 13.23
N GLN A 476 16.32 37.04 14.43
CA GLN A 476 17.77 37.13 14.67
C GLN A 476 18.48 35.80 15.02
N ASN A 477 17.80 34.65 15.02
CA ASN A 477 18.40 33.38 15.48
C ASN A 477 18.61 32.29 14.40
N PHE A 478 18.27 32.54 13.14
CA PHE A 478 18.34 31.51 12.08
C PHE A 478 19.75 31.23 11.54
N SER A 479 20.74 32.10 11.78
CA SER A 479 21.95 32.13 10.94
C SER A 479 23.26 31.60 11.54
N GLU A 480 23.37 31.22 12.82
CA GLU A 480 24.72 31.06 13.40
C GLU A 480 25.10 29.71 14.04
N LYS A 481 24.19 28.73 14.19
CA LYS A 481 24.51 27.52 15.00
C LYS A 481 24.53 26.17 14.27
N SER A 482 24.14 26.09 13.00
CA SER A 482 24.02 24.83 12.24
C SER A 482 24.87 24.82 10.96
N GLY A 483 26.13 25.27 11.02
CA GLY A 483 27.11 25.05 9.96
C GLY A 483 26.68 25.50 8.55
N ASN A 484 26.14 26.73 8.43
CA ASN A 484 25.64 27.38 7.21
C ASN A 484 24.29 26.91 6.65
N ILE A 485 23.57 25.99 7.30
CA ILE A 485 22.20 25.64 6.87
C ILE A 485 21.18 26.43 7.70
N PRO A 486 20.43 27.39 7.12
CA PRO A 486 19.46 28.21 7.84
C PRO A 486 18.21 27.39 8.17
N MET A 487 18.30 26.63 9.25
CA MET A 487 17.23 25.77 9.73
C MET A 487 16.97 26.03 11.21
N ALA A 488 15.68 26.03 11.57
CA ALA A 488 15.26 25.83 12.94
C ALA A 488 14.44 24.55 13.08
N ALA A 489 14.64 23.86 14.19
CA ALA A 489 13.83 22.70 14.57
C ALA A 489 13.21 22.93 15.94
N GLY A 490 12.12 22.23 16.20
CA GLY A 490 11.37 22.28 17.44
C GLY A 490 10.47 21.07 17.57
N ARG A 491 9.87 20.93 18.75
CA ARG A 491 8.87 19.93 19.04
C ARG A 491 7.73 20.58 19.82
N LEU A 492 6.50 20.33 19.40
CA LEU A 492 5.32 20.73 20.15
C LEU A 492 5.13 19.79 21.37
N GLU A 493 4.38 20.21 22.38
CA GLU A 493 4.13 19.44 23.62
C GLU A 493 3.45 18.10 23.34
N ASN A 494 2.66 18.04 22.27
CA ASN A 494 2.05 16.80 21.78
C ASN A 494 3.06 15.89 21.03
N GLY A 495 4.35 16.24 21.02
CA GLY A 495 5.41 15.44 20.43
C GLY A 495 5.66 15.66 18.93
N LYS A 496 4.82 16.46 18.25
CA LYS A 496 4.98 16.77 16.80
C LYS A 496 6.31 17.49 16.56
N GLY A 497 7.11 16.99 15.62
CA GLY A 497 8.30 17.71 15.15
C GLY A 497 7.89 18.90 14.28
N VAL A 498 8.59 20.02 14.40
CA VAL A 498 8.44 21.20 13.54
C VAL A 498 9.80 21.58 13.01
N PHE A 499 9.92 21.70 11.69
CA PHE A 499 11.11 22.17 10.99
C PHE A 499 10.75 23.41 10.19
N VAL A 500 11.68 24.34 10.14
CA VAL A 500 11.58 25.56 9.35
C VAL A 500 12.86 25.64 8.55
N LEU A 501 12.73 25.48 7.23
CA LEU A 501 13.82 25.47 6.29
C LEU A 501 13.72 26.74 5.45
N VAL A 502 14.76 27.57 5.50
CA VAL A 502 14.88 28.76 4.67
C VAL A 502 15.78 28.43 3.50
N PHE A 503 15.38 28.75 2.27
CA PHE A 503 16.16 28.38 1.08
C PHE A 503 15.96 29.38 -0.07
N ASP A 504 17.02 29.67 -0.81
CA ASP A 504 17.02 30.57 -1.97
C ASP A 504 16.77 29.84 -3.30
N ASN A 505 16.98 28.52 -3.36
CA ASN A 505 16.70 27.71 -4.55
C ASN A 505 16.53 26.21 -4.23
N LEU A 506 16.05 25.43 -5.20
CA LEU A 506 15.80 23.99 -5.03
C LEU A 506 17.06 23.17 -4.75
N GLU A 507 18.23 23.61 -5.23
CA GLU A 507 19.50 22.92 -4.98
C GLU A 507 19.87 23.01 -3.50
N GLU A 508 19.73 24.19 -2.90
CA GLU A 508 19.90 24.38 -1.47
C GLU A 508 18.91 23.52 -0.67
N LEU A 509 17.62 23.53 -1.02
CA LEU A 509 16.62 22.67 -0.37
C LEU A 509 16.99 21.17 -0.47
N ASP A 510 17.46 20.71 -1.63
CA ASP A 510 17.90 19.32 -1.81
C ASP A 510 19.07 18.97 -0.88
N GLN A 511 20.07 19.86 -0.76
CA GLN A 511 21.21 19.70 0.16
C GLN A 511 20.78 19.70 1.63
N MET A 512 19.87 20.59 2.02
CA MET A 512 19.32 20.67 3.39
C MET A 512 18.61 19.37 3.77
N VAL A 513 17.77 18.85 2.88
CA VAL A 513 16.98 17.64 3.14
C VAL A 513 17.86 16.39 3.06
N GLU A 514 18.89 16.36 2.21
CA GLU A 514 19.93 15.33 2.22
C GLU A 514 20.68 15.30 3.55
N HIS A 515 21.10 16.46 4.04
CA HIS A 515 21.77 16.57 5.33
C HIS A 515 20.87 16.09 6.48
N LEU A 516 19.62 16.52 6.50
CA LEU A 516 18.62 16.05 7.46
C LEU A 516 18.39 14.54 7.38
N GLY A 517 18.24 13.98 6.19
CA GLY A 517 18.00 12.55 5.98
C GLY A 517 19.20 11.67 6.35
N ALA A 518 20.42 12.20 6.22
CA ALA A 518 21.67 11.49 6.53
C ALA A 518 22.05 11.54 8.01
N MET A 519 21.42 12.40 8.81
CA MET A 519 21.66 12.47 10.25
C MET A 519 21.20 11.19 10.96
N GLU A 520 22.08 10.61 11.79
CA GLU A 520 21.71 9.52 12.68
C GLU A 520 20.72 9.99 13.76
N LYS A 521 20.97 11.19 14.29
CA LYS A 521 20.21 11.79 15.38
C LYS A 521 20.15 13.31 15.26
N ILE A 522 18.98 13.87 15.53
CA ILE A 522 18.80 15.31 15.70
C ILE A 522 19.45 15.74 17.01
N PRO A 523 20.36 16.73 16.98
CA PRO A 523 20.97 17.26 18.18
C PRO A 523 19.92 17.76 19.17
N ALA A 524 20.09 17.44 20.46
CA ALA A 524 19.09 17.79 21.48
C ALA A 524 18.90 19.31 21.60
N GLU A 525 19.96 20.07 21.36
CA GLU A 525 19.98 21.53 21.32
C GLU A 525 19.14 22.12 20.18
N TRP A 526 18.83 21.34 19.14
CA TRP A 526 17.92 21.73 18.08
C TRP A 526 16.46 21.45 18.44
N ILE A 527 16.18 20.63 19.46
CA ILE A 527 14.83 20.26 19.85
C ILE A 527 14.39 21.13 21.02
N ARG A 528 13.72 22.25 20.72
CA ARG A 528 13.02 23.05 21.74
C ARG A 528 11.58 22.54 21.91
N VAL A 529 11.10 22.35 23.15
CA VAL A 529 9.74 21.85 23.46
C VAL A 529 8.78 23.02 23.69
N PHE A 530 7.59 23.01 23.08
CA PHE A 530 6.65 24.17 23.12
C PHE A 530 5.19 23.81 23.38
N ARG A 531 4.49 24.65 24.16
CA ARG A 531 3.02 24.60 24.29
C ARG A 531 2.39 25.12 22.99
N PRO A 532 1.39 24.42 22.41
CA PRO A 532 0.69 24.86 21.20
C PRO A 532 -0.18 26.10 21.42
#